data_AF-A0A496XD31-F1
#
_entry.id   AF-A0A496XD31-F1
#
_cell.length_a   1.000
_cell.length_b   1.000
_cell.length_c   1.000
_cell.angle_alpha   90.00
_cell.angle_beta   90.00
_cell.angle_gamma   90.00
#
_symmetry.space_group_name_H-M   'P 1'
#
loop_
_entity.id
_entity.type
_entity.pdbx_description
1 polymer ?
#
loop_
_entity_poly.entity_id
_entity_poly.type
_entity_poly.pdbx_seq_one_letter_code
_entity_poly.pdbx_strand_id
1 'polypeptide(L)' 'MAQREAHRLLNFQGIANFRDLGGYRTGDGKQVKWGALYRAGTFTDSSDTDLR' A
#
# COMPACT_ATOMS: atom_id res chain seq x y z
N MET A 1 3.45 4.14 16.32
CA MET A 1 3.93 4.11 14.91
C MET A 1 4.15 2.69 14.40
N ALA A 2 4.78 1.79 15.18
CA ALA A 2 5.04 0.39 14.78
C ALA A 2 3.80 -0.44 14.38
N GLN A 3 2.64 -0.16 14.96
CA GLN A 3 1.40 -0.89 14.66
C GLN A 3 0.86 -0.63 13.25
N ARG A 4 1.06 0.58 12.68
CA ARG A 4 0.72 0.88 11.28
C ARG A 4 1.69 0.23 10.30
N GLU A 5 2.97 0.14 10.67
CA GLU A 5 3.97 -0.57 9.89
C GLU A 5 3.72 -2.08 9.83
N ALA A 6 3.30 -2.69 10.94
CA ALA A 6 2.88 -4.09 10.97
C ALA A 6 1.66 -4.36 10.07
N HIS A 7 0.77 -3.38 9.90
CA HIS A 7 -0.48 -3.51 9.13
C HIS A 7 -0.42 -2.83 7.75
N ARG A 8 0.79 -2.59 7.21
CA ARG A 8 0.94 -1.93 5.90
C ARG A 8 0.44 -2.76 4.73
N LEU A 9 0.34 -4.07 4.90
CA LEU A 9 -0.28 -5.00 3.97
C LEU A 9 -1.79 -4.91 4.13
N LEU A 10 -2.46 -4.42 3.09
CA LEU A 10 -3.91 -4.38 3.05
C LEU A 10 -4.37 -5.54 2.19
N ASN A 11 -5.22 -6.40 2.76
CA ASN A 11 -5.74 -7.56 2.05
C ASN A 11 -6.93 -7.14 1.19
N PHE A 12 -6.69 -6.95 -0.11
CA PHE A 12 -7.75 -6.78 -1.10
C PHE A 12 -7.96 -8.11 -1.83
N GLN A 13 -9.23 -8.50 -2.03
CA GLN A 13 -9.55 -9.69 -2.82
C GLN A 13 -9.41 -9.35 -4.31
N GLY A 14 -8.33 -9.81 -4.94
CA GLY A 14 -8.03 -9.59 -6.37
C GLY A 14 -6.79 -8.73 -6.63
N ILE A 15 -6.35 -7.93 -5.65
CA ILE A 15 -5.13 -7.12 -5.78
C ILE A 15 -4.02 -7.70 -4.90
N ALA A 16 -3.14 -8.47 -5.54
CA ALA A 16 -1.96 -9.00 -4.87
C ALA A 16 -1.04 -7.86 -4.40
N ASN A 17 -0.41 -8.01 -3.23
CA ASN A 17 0.62 -7.10 -2.72
C ASN A 17 0.20 -5.62 -2.55
N PHE A 18 -1.07 -5.33 -2.27
CA PHE A 18 -1.48 -3.97 -1.92
C PHE A 18 -0.88 -3.53 -0.58
N ARG A 19 -0.08 -2.46 -0.59
CA ARG A 19 0.62 -1.95 0.60
C ARG A 19 0.67 -0.43 0.62
N ASP A 20 0.51 0.16 1.81
CA ASP A 20 0.84 1.57 2.06
C ASP A 20 2.37 1.72 2.21
N LEU A 21 2.95 2.65 1.45
CA LEU A 21 4.37 3.01 1.51
C LEU A 21 4.67 4.16 2.48
N GLY A 22 3.71 4.52 3.32
CA GLY A 22 3.93 5.39 4.47
C GLY A 22 5.03 4.88 5.39
N GLY A 23 5.78 5.81 5.97
CA GLY A 23 6.85 5.53 6.93
C GLY A 23 8.19 5.12 6.31
N TYR A 24 8.29 4.87 5.00
CA TYR A 24 9.59 4.68 4.36
C TYR A 24 10.40 5.98 4.38
N ARG A 25 11.71 5.85 4.64
CA ARG A 25 12.64 6.99 4.56
C ARG A 25 13.00 7.28 3.11
N THR A 26 12.90 8.54 2.71
CA THR A 26 13.38 9.02 1.42
C THR A 26 14.89 9.23 1.49
N GLY A 27 15.55 9.33 0.32
CA GLY A 27 16.98 9.63 0.24
C GLY A 27 17.36 10.94 0.96
N ASP A 28 16.41 11.86 1.08
CA ASP A 28 16.56 13.16 1.74
C ASP A 28 16.31 13.09 3.27
N GLY A 29 16.19 11.89 3.84
CA GLY A 29 16.01 11.67 5.29
C GLY A 29 14.59 11.95 5.82
N LYS A 30 13.65 12.32 4.94
CA LYS A 30 12.24 12.50 5.30
C LYS A 30 11.49 11.17 5.29
N GLN A 31 10.26 11.15 5.79
CA GLN A 31 9.40 9.97 5.74
C GLN A 31 8.23 10.19 4.77
N VAL A 32 7.89 9.16 4.00
CA VAL A 32 6.68 9.15 3.18
C VAL A 32 5.47 9.24 4.11
N LYS A 33 4.55 10.16 3.78
CA LYS A 33 3.31 10.34 4.55
C LYS A 33 2.41 9.11 4.40
N TRP A 34 1.91 8.60 5.51
CA TRP A 34 0.90 7.53 5.52
C TRP A 34 -0.34 7.93 4.73
N GLY A 35 -0.87 6.98 3.96
CA GLY A 35 -2.05 7.17 3.12
C GLY A 35 -1.86 8.07 1.90
N ALA A 36 -0.61 8.41 1.54
CA ALA A 36 -0.31 9.25 0.38
C ALA A 36 0.19 8.44 -0.83
N LEU A 37 0.74 7.24 -0.62
CA LEU A 37 1.30 6.41 -1.67
C LEU A 37 1.04 4.93 -1.39
N TYR A 38 0.41 4.26 -2.35
CA TYR A 38 0.11 2.83 -2.28
C TYR A 38 0.81 2.11 -3.43
N ARG A 39 1.27 0.88 -3.16
CA ARG A 39 1.79 -0.03 -4.18
C ARG A 39 0.88 -1.24 -4.25
N ALA A 40 0.51 -1.62 -5.45
CA ALA A 40 -0.16 -2.88 -5.74
C ALA A 40 0.71 -3.73 -6.67
N GLY A 41 0.53 -5.04 -6.63
CA GLY A 41 1.06 -5.96 -7.63
C GLY A 41 0.24 -5.92 -8.92
N THR A 42 0.27 -7.02 -9.67
CA THR A 42 -0.42 -7.11 -10.95
C THR A 42 -1.94 -7.01 -10.77
N PHE A 43 -2.56 -6.07 -11.48
CA PHE A 43 -4.02 -5.87 -11.57
C PHE A 43 -4.69 -6.86 -12.55
N THR A 44 -4.02 -7.95 -12.96
CA THR A 44 -4.52 -8.87 -14.01
C THR A 44 -5.82 -9.59 -13.62
N ASP A 45 -6.17 -9.64 -12.34
CA ASP A 45 -7.41 -10.24 -11.83
C ASP A 45 -8.30 -9.21 -11.10
N SER A 46 -8.19 -7.93 -11.49
CA SER A 46 -9.05 -6.88 -10.92
C SER A 46 -10.43 -7.03 -11.52
N SER A 47 -11.25 -7.85 -10.89
CA SER A 47 -12.66 -7.93 -11.20
C SER A 47 -13.28 -6.54 -11.02
N ASP A 48 -14.24 -6.19 -11.89
CA ASP A 48 -14.98 -4.91 -11.95
C ASP A 48 -15.51 -4.42 -10.58
N THR A 49 -15.59 -5.32 -9.60
CA THR A 49 -15.98 -5.06 -8.21
C THR A 49 -14.99 -4.19 -7.40
N ASP A 50 -13.71 -4.14 -7.77
CA ASP A 50 -12.68 -3.36 -7.04
C ASP A 50 -12.53 -1.90 -7.51
N LEU A 51 -13.25 -1.50 -8.58
CA LEU A 51 -13.16 -0.18 -9.23
C LEU A 51 -14.33 0.76 -8.90
N ARG A 52 -15.22 0.40 -7.97
CA ARG A 52 -16.38 1.23 -7.58
C ARG A 52 -16.22 1.94 -6.24
#